data_AF-A0A069CWQ1-F1
#
_entry.id   AF-A0A069CWQ1-F1
#
_cell.length_a   1.000
_cell.length_b   1.000
_cell.length_c   1.000
_cell.angle_alpha   90.00
_cell.angle_beta   90.00
_cell.angle_gamma   90.00
#
_symmetry.space_group_name_H-M   'P 1'
#
loop_
_entity.id
_entity.type
_entity.pdbx_description
1 polymer ?
#
loop_
_entity_poly.entity_id
_entity_poly.type
_entity_poly.pdbx_seq_one_letter_code
_entity_poly.pdbx_strand_id
1 'polypeptide(L)' 'MTDHNDLVNHPSHYKKFNFEAIDVIDEVAPAFEPKLSFSIGNALKYILRAPFKGTTSQDLEKAVWYLEHAIKLLDVK' A
#
# COMPACT_ATOMS: atom_id res chain seq x y z
N MET A 1 -16.24 29.54 7.50
CA MET A 1 -15.22 28.48 7.58
C MET A 1 -15.57 27.49 6.49
N THR A 2 -14.90 27.57 5.36
CA THR A 2 -15.13 26.67 4.22
C THR A 2 -14.31 25.41 4.45
N ASP A 3 -14.97 24.34 4.89
CA ASP A 3 -14.41 22.99 4.86
C ASP A 3 -14.06 22.64 3.42
N HIS A 4 -12.78 22.74 3.10
CA HIS A 4 -12.24 22.17 1.88
C HIS A 4 -12.29 20.65 2.07
N ASN A 5 -13.26 19.99 1.45
CA ASN A 5 -13.18 18.57 1.12
C ASN A 5 -11.94 18.39 0.24
N ASP A 6 -10.78 18.20 0.87
CA ASP A 6 -9.55 17.88 0.18
C ASP A 6 -9.65 16.42 -0.27
N LEU A 7 -10.27 16.22 -1.43
CA LEU A 7 -10.40 14.93 -2.09
C LEU A 7 -9.03 14.33 -2.44
N VAL A 8 -7.95 15.08 -2.32
CA VAL A 8 -6.59 14.64 -2.63
C VAL A 8 -5.91 14.12 -1.37
N ASN A 9 -6.00 14.84 -0.26
CA ASN A 9 -5.32 14.47 0.99
C ASN A 9 -6.22 13.70 1.98
N HIS A 10 -7.53 13.96 1.98
CA HIS A 10 -8.52 13.31 2.86
C HIS A 10 -9.86 13.03 2.16
N PRO A 11 -9.90 12.21 1.09
CA PRO A 11 -11.15 11.83 0.47
C PRO A 11 -12.06 11.13 1.50
N SER A 12 -13.31 11.62 1.63
CA SER A 12 -14.32 11.21 2.63
C SER A 12 -14.65 9.71 2.66
N HIS A 13 -14.15 8.95 1.70
CA HIS A 13 -14.37 7.52 1.48
C HIS A 13 -13.22 6.63 1.99
N TYR A 14 -12.16 7.20 2.60
CA TYR A 14 -11.00 6.42 3.12
C TYR A 14 -11.04 6.07 4.62
N LYS A 15 -12.06 6.49 5.38
CA LYS A 15 -12.26 6.06 6.79
C LYS A 15 -12.76 4.62 6.94
N LYS A 16 -12.02 3.64 6.44
CA LYS A 16 -12.33 2.22 6.67
C LYS A 16 -11.40 1.59 7.73
N PHE A 17 -10.22 2.18 7.94
CA PHE A 17 -9.31 1.86 9.02
C PHE A 17 -9.13 3.08 9.94
N ASN A 18 -8.61 2.86 11.14
CA ASN A 18 -8.29 3.93 12.10
C ASN A 18 -6.97 4.66 11.76
N PHE A 19 -6.33 4.30 10.65
CA PHE A 19 -5.06 4.84 10.16
C PHE A 19 -5.16 5.10 8.64
N GLU A 20 -4.33 6.00 8.12
CA GLU A 20 -4.21 6.20 6.68
C GLU A 20 -3.25 5.17 6.07
N ALA A 21 -3.54 4.71 4.85
CA ALA A 21 -2.71 3.70 4.21
C ALA A 21 -1.28 4.19 3.93
N ILE A 22 -1.11 5.49 3.69
CA ILE A 22 0.21 6.09 3.45
C ILE A 22 1.07 6.05 4.70
N ASP A 23 0.51 6.29 5.89
CA ASP A 23 1.25 6.25 7.16
C ASP A 23 1.88 4.87 7.39
N VAL A 24 1.12 3.81 7.14
CA VAL A 24 1.61 2.42 7.24
C VAL A 24 2.71 2.13 6.21
N ILE A 25 2.56 2.63 4.98
CA ILE A 25 3.55 2.42 3.93
C ILE A 25 4.86 3.16 4.25
N ASP A 26 4.77 4.40 4.69
CA ASP A 26 5.91 5.26 5.03
C ASP A 26 6.64 4.78 6.30
N GLU A 27 5.95 4.10 7.22
CA GLU A 27 6.58 3.48 8.38
C GLU A 27 7.23 2.12 8.04
N VAL A 28 6.54 1.26 7.29
CA VAL A 28 6.98 -0.13 7.08
C VAL A 28 7.98 -0.26 5.93
N ALA A 29 7.77 0.39 4.79
CA ALA A 29 8.59 0.18 3.60
C ALA A 29 10.08 0.59 3.78
N PRO A 30 10.41 1.67 4.52
CA PRO A 30 11.80 2.04 4.81
C PRO A 30 12.53 1.13 5.79
N ALA A 31 11.82 0.26 6.54
CA ALA A 31 12.45 -0.73 7.41
C ALA A 31 13.15 -1.86 6.63
N PHE A 32 12.87 -1.98 5.33
CA PHE A 32 13.53 -2.91 4.41
C PHE A 32 14.70 -2.23 3.69
N GLU A 33 15.62 -3.02 3.13
CA GLU A 33 16.68 -2.48 2.27
C GLU A 33 16.09 -1.62 1.13
N PRO A 34 16.76 -0.53 0.71
CA PRO A 34 16.21 0.41 -0.28
C PRO A 34 15.73 -0.25 -1.58
N LYS A 35 16.38 -1.33 -2.02
CA LYS A 35 15.98 -2.09 -3.22
C LYS A 35 14.62 -2.78 -3.08
N LEU A 36 14.20 -3.08 -1.85
CA LEU A 36 12.95 -3.80 -1.54
C LEU A 36 11.80 -2.84 -1.26
N SER A 37 12.08 -1.64 -0.74
CA SER A 37 11.07 -0.69 -0.26
C SER A 37 9.96 -0.41 -1.28
N PHE A 38 10.30 -0.30 -2.56
CA PHE A 38 9.30 -0.12 -3.63
C PHE A 38 8.31 -1.29 -3.72
N SER A 39 8.80 -2.52 -3.69
CA SER A 39 7.96 -3.71 -3.77
C SER A 39 7.10 -3.88 -2.52
N ILE A 40 7.69 -3.66 -1.34
CA ILE A 40 6.97 -3.73 -0.06
C ILE A 40 5.86 -2.70 0.02
N GLY A 41 6.14 -1.43 -0.30
CA GLY A 41 5.13 -0.37 -0.26
C GLY A 41 3.96 -0.65 -1.22
N ASN A 42 4.24 -1.19 -2.41
CA ASN A 42 3.18 -1.59 -3.33
C ASN A 42 2.37 -2.78 -2.78
N ALA A 43 3.00 -3.81 -2.24
CA ALA A 43 2.29 -4.95 -1.65
C ALA A 43 1.33 -4.48 -0.54
N LEU A 44 1.80 -3.63 0.38
CA LEU A 44 0.97 -3.03 1.44
C LEU A 44 -0.19 -2.22 0.85
N LYS A 45 0.07 -1.36 -0.13
CA LYS A 45 -0.97 -0.60 -0.83
C LYS A 45 -2.08 -1.51 -1.38
N TYR A 46 -1.72 -2.63 -2.01
CA TYR A 46 -2.72 -3.54 -2.56
C TYR A 46 -3.49 -4.30 -1.46
N ILE A 47 -2.82 -4.73 -0.39
CA ILE A 47 -3.46 -5.37 0.78
C ILE A 47 -4.48 -4.41 1.43
N LEU A 48 -4.08 -3.18 1.70
CA LEU A 48 -4.93 -2.18 2.35
C LEU A 48 -6.11 -1.74 1.48
N ARG A 49 -5.98 -1.83 0.15
CA ARG A 49 -7.04 -1.48 -0.81
C ARG A 49 -8.04 -2.60 -1.08
N ALA A 50 -7.62 -3.85 -0.95
CA ALA A 50 -8.40 -5.03 -1.34
C ALA A 50 -9.81 -5.11 -0.71
N PRO A 51 -10.03 -4.72 0.56
CA PRO A 51 -11.36 -4.80 1.17
C PRO A 51 -12.37 -3.74 0.68
N PHE A 52 -11.94 -2.71 -0.05
CA PHE A 52 -12.75 -1.50 -0.26
C PHE A 52 -13.04 -1.14 -1.71
N LYS A 53 -12.24 -1.63 -2.66
CA LYS A 53 -12.37 -1.26 -4.08
C LYS A 53 -13.20 -2.23 -4.92
N GLY A 54 -13.80 -3.26 -4.31
CA GLY A 54 -14.58 -4.28 -5.03
C GLY A 54 -13.75 -5.14 -5.98
N THR A 55 -12.42 -5.11 -5.87
CA THR A 55 -11.45 -5.81 -6.72
C THR A 55 -10.53 -6.71 -5.88
N THR A 56 -11.06 -7.29 -4.80
CA THR A 56 -10.30 -8.00 -3.77
C THR A 56 -9.34 -9.05 -4.32
N SER A 57 -9.81 -9.99 -5.17
CA SER A 57 -8.93 -11.03 -5.74
C SER A 57 -7.78 -10.43 -6.53
N GLN A 58 -8.08 -9.51 -7.45
CA GLN A 58 -7.07 -8.86 -8.30
C GLN A 58 -6.06 -8.04 -7.47
N ASP A 59 -6.49 -7.44 -6.37
CA ASP A 59 -5.62 -6.69 -5.48
C ASP A 59 -4.69 -7.63 -4.71
N LEU A 60 -5.20 -8.76 -4.20
CA LEU A 60 -4.38 -9.77 -3.53
C LEU A 60 -3.37 -10.41 -4.50
N GLU A 61 -3.77 -10.72 -5.74
CA GLU A 61 -2.86 -11.21 -6.79
C GLU A 61 -1.72 -10.21 -7.06
N LYS A 62 -2.02 -8.92 -7.14
CA LYS A 62 -0.99 -7.88 -7.28
C LYS A 62 -0.08 -7.79 -6.07
N ALA A 63 -0.62 -7.90 -4.85
CA ALA A 63 0.19 -7.92 -3.64
C ALA A 63 1.18 -9.09 -3.65
N VAL A 64 0.72 -10.30 -4.02
CA VAL A 64 1.56 -11.48 -4.18
C VAL A 64 2.67 -11.24 -5.19
N TRP A 65 2.35 -10.69 -6.37
CA TRP A 65 3.35 -10.39 -7.39
C TRP A 65 4.48 -9.47 -6.88
N TYR A 66 4.13 -8.43 -6.11
CA TYR A 66 5.13 -7.54 -5.53
C TYR A 66 5.97 -8.21 -4.44
N LEU A 67 5.40 -9.12 -3.65
CA LEU A 67 6.17 -9.91 -2.68
C LEU A 67 7.12 -10.87 -3.39
N GLU A 68 6.68 -11.55 -4.44
CA GLU A 68 7.55 -12.39 -5.28
C GLU A 68 8.69 -11.59 -5.92
N HIS A 69 8.40 -10.36 -6.37
CA HIS A 69 9.41 -9.46 -6.90
C HIS A 69 10.43 -9.06 -5.83
N ALA A 70 9.99 -8.74 -4.60
CA ALA A 70 10.89 -8.48 -3.48
C ALA A 70 11.78 -9.68 -3.14
N ILE A 71 11.23 -10.90 -3.15
CA ILE A 71 11.99 -12.13 -2.92
C ILE A 71 13.07 -12.31 -3.99
N LYS A 72 12.73 -12.13 -5.27
CA LYS A 72 13.71 -12.20 -6.37
C LYS A 72 14.87 -11.21 -6.17
N LEU A 73 14.61 -10.01 -5.66
CA LEU A 73 15.66 -9.01 -5.39
C LEU A 73 16.58 -9.40 -4.22
N LEU A 74 16.14 -10.28 -3.31
CA LEU A 74 16.99 -10.87 -2.27
C LEU A 74 17.93 -11.94 -2.85
N ASP A 75 17.45 -12.72 -3.82
CA ASP A 75 18.18 -13.83 -4.45
C ASP A 75 19.24 -13.36 -5.47
N VAL A 76 19.13 -12.12 -5.96
CA VAL A 76 20.19 -11.49 -6.76
C VAL A 76 21.33 -11.07 -5.81
N LYS A 77 22.29 -11.98 -5.64
CA LYS A 77 23.61 -11.75 -5.04
C LYS A 77 24.70 -11.68 -6.10
#